data_AF-A0A832ARV3-F1
#
_entry.id   AF-A0A832ARV3-F1
#
_cell.length_a   1.000
_cell.length_b   1.000
_cell.length_c   1.000
_cell.angle_alpha   90.00
_cell.angle_beta   90.00
_cell.angle_gamma   90.00
#
_symmetry.space_group_name_H-M   'P 1'
#
loop_
_entity.id
_entity.type
_entity.pdbx_description
1 polymer ?
#
loop_
_entity_poly.entity_id
_entity_poly.type
_entity_poly.pdbx_seq_one_letter_code
_entity_poly.pdbx_strand_id
1 'polypeptide(L)'
;MDLPILGIVPAILISAGVRLPSQVAFLDLGPSATRDAAVRLYHATILPPTGAPGAGVRVLWIHWDTPNAPQGTLQPEVLNTIRHFVENGGGLLLTGPALRMLNALGMEPAEPRYLPPGKDAIAVGFLPLLPCRAHPLFAGFPNGASMVAATGFPAICDFFGTGGPKHGTVLARAVPDEGEMPIVEYSLGRGRILAIGWRLPDFRPVANPYASNRDLLFRNALAYLASGNWFDLNQVEAWNRRTITMSLVPNSHGTICGWLVPWTEERRKVVDVLARHLNYLRAEASYRFALSEVPNLISARELLPPNDWQYLLDQIRAHRVELVNSFFLEPDTNIADGEALCQMAIQGVRWQQATLGQTPSTCWMIDAVGMHSQMPQIVRKTGISSIVFTRGNRCGSSLFQWEAPDGSRVVASFWPYYAWFGQPDSPGALFDPKATEASA
;
A
#
# COMPACT_ATOMS: atom_id res chain seq x y z
N MET A 1 -4.14 -29.38 -0.44
CA MET A 1 -4.39 -28.73 -1.75
C MET A 1 -3.26 -27.75 -1.92
N ASP A 2 -2.28 -28.17 -2.70
CA ASP A 2 -0.93 -27.59 -2.73
C ASP A 2 -0.91 -26.24 -3.43
N LEU A 3 -0.44 -25.21 -2.72
CA LEU A 3 -0.09 -23.92 -3.30
C LEU A 3 1.28 -24.05 -3.97
N PRO A 4 1.43 -23.73 -5.26
CA PRO A 4 2.73 -23.78 -5.91
C PRO A 4 3.60 -22.65 -5.34
N ILE A 5 4.72 -23.05 -4.74
CA ILE A 5 5.83 -22.17 -4.38
C ILE A 5 6.31 -21.54 -5.70
N LEU A 6 5.96 -20.27 -5.91
CA LEU A 6 6.44 -19.48 -7.03
C LEU A 6 7.97 -19.44 -6.95
N GLY A 7 8.58 -20.00 -7.98
CA GLY A 7 10.02 -20.16 -8.12
C GLY A 7 10.75 -18.84 -7.90
N ILE A 8 11.83 -18.95 -7.14
CA ILE A 8 12.88 -17.95 -6.96
C ILE A 8 13.29 -17.45 -8.35
N VAL A 9 12.84 -16.26 -8.72
CA VAL A 9 13.38 -15.51 -9.85
C VAL A 9 14.82 -15.16 -9.48
N PRO A 10 15.84 -15.45 -10.31
CA PRO A 10 17.20 -15.13 -9.95
C PRO A 10 17.32 -13.62 -9.76
N ALA A 11 17.69 -13.24 -8.55
CA ALA A 11 18.03 -11.88 -8.18
C ALA A 11 19.13 -11.39 -9.12
N ILE A 12 18.77 -10.54 -10.08
CA ILE A 12 19.76 -9.70 -10.75
C ILE A 12 20.13 -8.63 -9.73
N LEU A 13 21.16 -8.92 -8.94
CA LEU A 13 21.91 -7.90 -8.21
C LEU A 13 22.51 -6.95 -9.25
N ILE A 14 21.85 -5.81 -9.49
CA ILE A 14 22.39 -4.76 -10.36
C ILE A 14 23.36 -3.93 -9.52
N SER A 15 24.62 -4.35 -9.49
CA SER A 15 25.72 -3.55 -8.98
C SER A 15 25.83 -2.23 -9.74
N ALA A 16 26.20 -1.16 -9.04
CA ALA A 16 26.59 0.13 -9.61
C ALA A 16 27.62 -0.08 -10.74
N GLY A 17 27.21 0.13 -12.00
CA GLY A 17 28.12 -0.04 -13.14
C GLY A 17 27.50 -0.45 -14.48
N VAL A 18 26.18 -0.66 -14.59
CA VAL A 18 25.56 -0.87 -15.91
C VAL A 18 25.67 0.42 -16.72
N ARG A 19 26.57 0.44 -17.70
CA ARG A 19 26.51 1.39 -18.82
C ARG A 19 25.16 1.16 -19.49
N LEU A 20 24.28 2.16 -19.46
CA LEU A 20 23.14 2.17 -20.38
C LEU A 20 23.73 2.10 -21.79
N PRO A 21 23.39 1.08 -22.59
CA PRO A 21 23.95 0.94 -23.93
C PRO A 21 23.54 2.15 -24.77
N SER A 22 24.30 2.42 -25.83
CA SER A 22 24.21 3.52 -26.82
C SER A 22 22.90 3.57 -27.63
N GLN A 23 21.77 3.33 -26.97
CA GLN A 23 20.45 3.03 -27.50
C GLN A 23 19.37 3.98 -26.94
N VAL A 24 19.72 4.84 -25.98
CA VAL A 24 18.82 5.89 -25.47
C VAL A 24 19.09 7.19 -26.21
N ALA A 25 18.04 7.78 -26.75
CA ALA A 25 18.08 9.11 -27.34
C ALA A 25 17.21 10.07 -26.53
N PHE A 26 17.75 11.26 -26.24
CA PHE A 26 17.01 12.38 -25.68
C PHE A 26 16.69 13.38 -26.79
N LEU A 27 15.41 13.68 -26.99
CA LEU A 27 14.99 14.66 -28.00
C LEU A 27 15.22 16.06 -27.45
N ASP A 28 16.23 16.76 -28.00
CA ASP A 28 16.59 18.11 -27.55
C ASP A 28 15.68 19.14 -28.19
N LEU A 29 14.78 19.68 -27.37
CA LEU A 29 13.83 20.72 -27.73
C LEU A 29 14.19 22.07 -27.09
N GLY A 30 15.40 22.19 -26.52
CA GLY A 30 15.90 23.39 -25.86
C GLY A 30 16.68 23.11 -24.56
N PRO A 31 17.30 24.15 -23.95
CA PRO A 31 18.02 24.03 -22.70
C PRO A 31 17.13 23.53 -21.56
N SER A 32 17.57 22.47 -20.88
CA SER A 32 16.82 21.79 -19.82
C SER A 32 17.79 21.17 -18.81
N ALA A 33 17.50 21.25 -17.52
CA ALA A 33 18.25 20.51 -16.50
C ALA A 33 18.15 18.99 -16.72
N THR A 34 17.02 18.54 -17.28
CA THR A 34 16.77 17.15 -17.65
C THR A 34 17.64 16.72 -18.84
N ARG A 35 17.87 17.60 -19.83
CA ARG A 35 18.79 17.34 -20.95
C ARG A 35 20.21 17.11 -20.45
N ASP A 36 20.70 17.98 -19.57
CA ASP A 36 22.04 17.84 -19.00
C ASP A 36 22.16 16.57 -18.14
N ALA A 37 21.12 16.23 -17.39
CA ALA A 37 21.04 14.97 -16.65
C ALA A 37 20.99 13.75 -17.57
N ALA A 38 20.24 13.79 -18.68
CA ALA A 38 20.15 12.74 -19.70
C ALA A 38 21.53 12.36 -20.24
N VAL A 39 22.36 13.36 -20.57
CA VAL A 39 23.72 13.15 -21.05
C VAL A 39 24.65 12.70 -19.91
N ARG A 40 24.65 13.42 -18.78
CA ARG A 40 25.61 13.21 -17.69
C ARG A 40 25.39 11.91 -16.92
N LEU A 41 24.13 11.59 -16.58
CA LEU A 41 23.78 10.49 -15.69
C LEU A 41 23.38 9.22 -16.46
N TYR A 42 22.82 9.39 -17.66
CA TYR A 42 22.22 8.29 -18.42
C TYR A 42 22.89 8.03 -19.78
N HIS A 43 23.92 8.81 -20.13
CA HIS A 43 24.67 8.68 -21.38
C HIS A 43 23.78 8.70 -22.64
N ALA A 44 22.66 9.45 -22.60
CA ALA A 44 21.74 9.57 -23.72
C ALA A 44 22.39 10.32 -24.89
N THR A 45 22.11 9.87 -26.11
CA THR A 45 22.48 10.61 -27.33
C THR A 45 21.47 11.73 -27.56
N ILE A 46 21.95 12.94 -27.83
CA ILE A 46 21.07 14.06 -28.16
C ILE A 46 20.60 13.96 -29.61
N LEU A 47 19.28 13.95 -29.83
CA LEU A 47 18.67 14.03 -31.15
C LEU A 47 18.10 15.44 -31.39
N PRO A 48 18.29 16.01 -32.60
CA PRO A 48 17.63 17.25 -32.97
C PRO A 48 16.10 17.04 -33.15
N PRO A 49 15.28 18.11 -33.06
CA PRO A 49 13.82 18.03 -33.12
C PRO A 49 13.24 17.33 -34.36
N THR A 50 13.97 17.36 -35.48
CA THR A 50 13.55 16.84 -36.80
C THR A 50 14.21 15.52 -37.17
N GLY A 51 15.05 14.94 -36.30
CA GLY A 51 15.77 13.71 -36.57
C GLY A 51 14.92 12.47 -36.32
N ALA A 52 14.76 11.61 -37.33
CA ALA A 52 14.25 10.26 -37.09
C ALA A 52 15.23 9.49 -36.18
N PRO A 53 14.75 8.64 -35.24
CA PRO A 53 15.61 7.83 -34.41
C PRO A 53 16.53 6.96 -35.29
N GLY A 54 17.84 7.04 -35.09
CA GLY A 54 18.80 6.22 -35.84
C GLY A 54 18.65 4.72 -35.55
N ALA A 55 19.18 3.85 -36.42
CA ALA A 55 18.98 2.39 -36.39
C ALA A 55 19.40 1.67 -35.08
N GLY A 56 20.11 2.34 -34.17
CA GLY A 56 20.48 1.82 -32.85
C GLY A 56 19.63 2.32 -31.67
N VAL A 57 18.74 3.29 -31.89
CA VAL A 57 17.91 3.87 -30.82
C VAL A 57 16.78 2.89 -30.47
N ARG A 58 16.69 2.54 -29.19
CA ARG A 58 15.65 1.68 -28.61
C ARG A 58 14.69 2.46 -27.72
N VAL A 59 15.15 3.59 -27.16
CA VAL A 59 14.33 4.46 -26.32
C VAL A 59 14.43 5.89 -26.78
N LEU A 60 13.28 6.54 -26.96
CA LEU A 60 13.18 7.98 -27.13
C LEU A 60 12.67 8.59 -25.82
N TRP A 61 13.43 9.53 -25.25
CA TRP A 61 13.02 10.30 -24.07
C TRP A 61 12.69 11.74 -24.47
N ILE A 62 11.46 12.16 -24.19
CA ILE A 62 10.98 13.52 -24.41
C ILE A 62 10.61 14.16 -23.06
N HIS A 63 11.11 15.36 -22.84
CA HIS A 63 10.86 16.18 -21.66
C HIS A 63 10.61 17.62 -22.07
N TRP A 64 9.70 18.30 -21.38
CA TRP A 64 9.48 19.74 -21.51
C TRP A 64 9.72 20.42 -20.15
N ASP A 65 10.18 21.66 -20.15
CA ASP A 65 10.26 22.49 -18.95
C ASP A 65 9.18 23.60 -18.92
N THR A 66 8.41 23.72 -20.01
CA THR A 66 7.50 24.83 -20.28
C THR A 66 6.05 24.38 -20.45
N PRO A 67 5.07 25.28 -20.25
CA PRO A 67 3.65 25.00 -20.44
C PRO A 67 3.25 24.74 -21.88
N ASN A 68 4.06 25.11 -22.86
CA ASN A 68 3.72 24.93 -24.26
C ASN A 68 4.72 23.97 -24.88
N ALA A 69 4.22 23.07 -25.73
CA ALA A 69 5.08 22.24 -26.55
C ALA A 69 6.05 23.15 -27.32
N PRO A 70 7.35 22.83 -27.34
CA PRO A 70 8.31 23.56 -28.17
C PRO A 70 7.84 23.56 -29.63
N GLN A 71 8.08 24.68 -30.33
CA GLN A 71 7.54 24.90 -31.67
C GLN A 71 7.92 23.74 -32.61
N GLY A 72 6.93 23.21 -33.34
CA GLY A 72 7.13 22.09 -34.27
C GLY A 72 7.01 20.69 -33.66
N THR A 73 7.06 20.52 -32.33
CA THR A 73 7.06 19.20 -31.68
C THR A 73 5.74 18.42 -31.87
N LEU A 74 4.62 19.14 -32.02
CA LEU A 74 3.29 18.56 -32.23
C LEU A 74 2.86 18.57 -33.71
N GLN A 75 3.79 18.79 -34.64
CA GLN A 75 3.48 18.66 -36.07
C GLN A 75 3.15 17.20 -36.43
N PRO A 76 2.21 16.96 -37.37
CA PRO A 76 1.80 15.63 -37.76
C PRO A 76 2.97 14.71 -38.16
N GLU A 77 3.98 15.25 -38.85
CA GLU A 77 5.14 14.50 -39.32
C GLU A 77 5.99 13.95 -38.16
N VAL A 78 6.20 14.77 -37.13
CA VAL A 78 6.95 14.40 -35.92
C VAL A 78 6.17 13.36 -35.12
N LEU A 79 4.87 13.60 -34.91
CA LEU A 79 4.00 12.66 -34.20
C LEU A 79 3.90 11.31 -34.92
N ASN A 80 3.81 11.31 -36.25
CA ASN A 80 3.81 10.08 -37.05
C ASN A 80 5.15 9.34 -36.96
N THR A 81 6.27 10.05 -36.91
CA THR A 81 7.60 9.44 -36.73
C THR A 81 7.71 8.77 -35.36
N ILE A 82 7.28 9.46 -34.29
CA ILE A 82 7.27 8.92 -32.93
C ILE A 82 6.34 7.71 -32.83
N ARG A 83 5.11 7.83 -33.36
CA ARG A 83 4.14 6.74 -33.41
C ARG A 83 4.74 5.53 -34.11
N HIS A 84 5.30 5.71 -35.31
CA HIS A 84 5.89 4.62 -36.08
C HIS A 84 7.06 3.97 -35.36
N PHE A 85 7.90 4.74 -34.68
CA PHE A 85 9.00 4.22 -33.85
C PHE A 85 8.47 3.31 -32.73
N VAL A 86 7.46 3.77 -31.98
CA VAL A 86 6.87 3.00 -30.88
C VAL A 86 6.15 1.76 -31.42
N GLU A 87 5.30 1.89 -32.43
CA GLU A 87 4.55 0.77 -33.04
C GLU A 87 5.47 -0.37 -33.51
N ASN A 88 6.71 -0.05 -33.88
CA ASN A 88 7.73 -1.01 -34.32
C ASN A 88 8.63 -1.58 -33.21
N GLY A 89 8.30 -1.34 -31.94
CA GLY A 89 9.03 -1.92 -30.81
C GLY A 89 9.94 -0.95 -30.06
N GLY A 90 9.88 0.34 -30.39
CA GLY A 90 10.55 1.38 -29.63
C GLY A 90 9.87 1.65 -28.28
N GLY A 91 10.67 2.05 -27.29
CA GLY A 91 10.18 2.58 -26.02
C GLY A 91 10.13 4.11 -26.02
N LEU A 92 9.05 4.71 -25.54
CA LEU A 92 8.93 6.16 -25.38
C LEU A 92 8.82 6.52 -23.90
N LEU A 93 9.73 7.36 -23.41
CA LEU A 93 9.64 7.95 -22.07
C LEU A 93 9.15 9.39 -22.20
N LEU A 94 7.98 9.69 -21.63
CA LEU A 94 7.43 11.04 -21.53
C LEU A 94 7.54 11.53 -20.09
N THR A 95 8.05 12.74 -19.91
CA THR A 95 8.25 13.31 -18.57
C THR A 95 7.87 14.78 -18.52
N GLY A 96 7.41 15.24 -17.35
CA GLY A 96 6.98 16.62 -17.17
C GLY A 96 5.80 16.97 -18.10
N PRO A 97 5.71 18.22 -18.60
CA PRO A 97 4.64 18.67 -19.49
C PRO A 97 4.55 17.92 -20.83
N ALA A 98 5.58 17.14 -21.22
CA ALA A 98 5.55 16.28 -22.41
C ALA A 98 4.50 15.16 -22.33
N LEU A 99 3.93 14.90 -21.15
CA LEU A 99 2.80 13.97 -20.99
C LEU A 99 1.59 14.35 -21.87
N ARG A 100 1.40 15.64 -22.22
CA ARG A 100 0.35 16.06 -23.15
C ARG A 100 0.52 15.51 -24.57
N MET A 101 1.68 14.96 -24.92
CA MET A 101 1.84 14.20 -26.15
C MET A 101 0.98 12.93 -26.19
N LEU A 102 0.53 12.42 -25.03
CA LEU A 102 -0.40 11.29 -24.99
C LEU A 102 -1.69 11.59 -25.76
N ASN A 103 -2.22 12.81 -25.67
CA ASN A 103 -3.41 13.23 -26.42
C ASN A 103 -3.13 13.37 -27.92
N ALA A 104 -2.01 14.00 -28.26
CA ALA A 104 -1.58 14.17 -29.65
C ALA A 104 -1.29 12.82 -30.33
N LEU A 105 -0.85 11.82 -29.57
CA LEU A 105 -0.66 10.43 -30.00
C LEU A 105 -1.95 9.60 -29.89
N GLY A 106 -3.09 10.19 -29.49
CA GLY A 106 -4.37 9.48 -29.37
C GLY A 106 -4.41 8.40 -28.29
N MET A 107 -3.48 8.45 -27.32
CA MET A 107 -3.40 7.49 -26.21
C MET A 107 -4.41 7.81 -25.11
N GLU A 108 -4.71 9.10 -24.88
CA GLU A 108 -5.67 9.55 -23.87
C GLU A 108 -6.63 10.61 -24.44
N PRO A 109 -7.91 10.61 -24.03
CA PRO A 109 -8.89 11.57 -24.53
C PRO A 109 -8.82 12.94 -23.83
N ALA A 110 -8.41 12.98 -22.56
CA ALA A 110 -8.35 14.19 -21.76
C ALA A 110 -6.90 14.66 -21.58
N GLU A 111 -6.64 15.95 -21.74
CA GLU A 111 -5.31 16.49 -21.53
C GLU A 111 -4.89 16.39 -20.06
N PRO A 112 -3.68 15.88 -19.75
CA PRO A 112 -3.11 15.96 -18.43
C PRO A 112 -3.09 17.41 -17.91
N ARG A 113 -3.41 17.57 -16.63
CA ARG A 113 -3.34 18.84 -15.92
C ARG A 113 -1.90 19.35 -15.97
N TYR A 114 -1.73 20.64 -16.24
CA TYR A 114 -0.45 21.33 -16.13
C TYR A 114 -0.42 22.23 -14.90
N LEU A 115 0.70 22.25 -14.18
CA LEU A 115 0.98 23.28 -13.18
C LEU A 115 2.38 23.87 -13.41
N PRO A 116 2.52 25.21 -13.33
CA PRO A 116 3.83 25.86 -13.48
C PRO A 116 4.79 25.46 -12.36
N PRO A 117 6.12 25.63 -12.54
CA PRO A 117 7.10 25.29 -11.53
C PRO A 117 6.78 25.90 -10.17
N GLY A 118 6.96 25.12 -9.11
CA GLY A 118 6.62 25.51 -7.74
C GLY A 118 7.64 25.05 -6.72
N LYS A 119 7.43 25.49 -5.48
CA LYS A 119 8.19 25.07 -4.31
C LYS A 119 7.22 24.47 -3.30
N ASP A 120 7.52 23.25 -2.87
CA ASP A 120 6.83 22.62 -1.75
C ASP A 120 7.84 22.31 -0.65
N ALA A 121 7.36 22.29 0.59
CA ALA A 121 8.12 21.90 1.77
C ALA A 121 7.96 20.42 2.12
N ILE A 122 7.43 19.60 1.20
CA ILE A 122 7.12 18.19 1.43
C ILE A 122 8.05 17.28 0.63
N ALA A 123 8.43 16.17 1.23
CA ALA A 123 9.04 15.05 0.51
C ALA A 123 7.95 14.31 -0.27
N VAL A 124 8.25 13.98 -1.52
CA VAL A 124 7.33 13.33 -2.44
C VAL A 124 7.94 12.10 -3.08
N GLY A 125 7.10 11.11 -3.35
CA GLY A 125 7.51 9.79 -3.79
C GLY A 125 6.45 9.07 -4.58
N PHE A 126 6.69 7.78 -4.80
CA PHE A 126 5.76 6.89 -5.47
C PHE A 126 5.54 5.61 -4.66
N LEU A 127 4.32 5.08 -4.76
CA LEU A 127 3.92 3.78 -4.22
C LEU A 127 3.34 2.93 -5.35
N PRO A 128 4.01 1.84 -5.77
CA PRO A 128 3.46 0.93 -6.76
C PRO A 128 2.11 0.37 -6.35
N LEU A 129 1.22 0.17 -7.33
CA LEU A 129 0.06 -0.68 -7.10
C LEU A 129 0.53 -2.10 -6.77
N LEU A 130 -0.22 -2.83 -5.96
CA LEU A 130 0.10 -4.20 -5.56
C LEU A 130 0.51 -5.13 -6.73
N PRO A 131 -0.21 -5.20 -7.86
CA PRO A 131 0.20 -6.05 -8.98
C PRO A 131 1.48 -5.55 -9.68
N CYS A 132 1.84 -4.29 -9.48
CA CYS A 132 3.00 -3.65 -10.10
C CYS A 132 4.25 -3.75 -9.24
N ARG A 133 4.22 -4.30 -8.02
CA ARG A 133 5.43 -4.37 -7.15
C ARG A 133 6.59 -5.15 -7.77
N ALA A 134 6.30 -6.12 -8.63
CA ALA A 134 7.32 -6.88 -9.37
C ALA A 134 7.78 -6.19 -10.68
N HIS A 135 7.22 -5.03 -11.02
CA HIS A 135 7.55 -4.32 -12.24
C HIS A 135 9.03 -3.88 -12.22
N PRO A 136 9.82 -4.08 -13.29
CA PRO A 136 11.26 -3.76 -13.33
C PRO A 136 11.60 -2.32 -12.95
N LEU A 137 10.67 -1.38 -13.22
CA LEU A 137 10.76 0.02 -12.79
C LEU A 137 11.07 0.18 -11.29
N PHE A 138 10.54 -0.70 -10.44
CA PHE A 138 10.63 -0.59 -8.99
C PHE A 138 11.70 -1.50 -8.36
N ALA A 139 12.52 -2.16 -9.19
CA ALA A 139 13.61 -3.00 -8.71
C ALA A 139 14.63 -2.19 -7.91
N GLY A 140 15.03 -2.70 -6.75
CA GLY A 140 16.03 -2.08 -5.87
C GLY A 140 15.46 -1.10 -4.84
N PHE A 141 14.15 -0.82 -4.83
CA PHE A 141 13.51 -0.05 -3.77
C PHE A 141 12.94 -0.97 -2.67
N PRO A 142 13.13 -0.65 -1.37
CA PRO A 142 12.45 -1.33 -0.28
C PRO A 142 10.93 -1.30 -0.49
N ASN A 143 10.28 -2.48 -0.52
CA ASN A 143 8.85 -2.65 -0.83
C ASN A 143 8.40 -2.04 -2.19
N GLY A 144 9.34 -1.75 -3.09
CA GLY A 144 9.09 -1.11 -4.37
C GLY A 144 8.74 0.38 -4.29
N ALA A 145 8.73 1.01 -3.11
CA ALA A 145 8.29 2.40 -2.92
C ALA A 145 9.45 3.29 -2.46
N SER A 146 9.41 4.58 -2.79
CA SER A 146 10.45 5.51 -2.34
C SER A 146 10.06 6.98 -2.48
N MET A 147 10.67 7.82 -1.64
CA MET A 147 10.77 9.26 -1.87
C MET A 147 11.80 9.56 -2.96
N VAL A 148 11.52 10.54 -3.82
CA VAL A 148 12.39 10.92 -4.95
C VAL A 148 12.70 12.41 -5.02
N ALA A 149 11.90 13.27 -4.38
CA ALA A 149 12.13 14.71 -4.34
C ALA A 149 11.70 15.30 -3.00
N ALA A 150 12.34 16.39 -2.59
CA ALA A 150 12.01 17.10 -1.35
C ALA A 150 12.03 18.64 -1.49
N THR A 151 12.36 19.15 -2.69
CA THR A 151 12.68 20.57 -2.88
C THR A 151 12.01 21.12 -4.14
N GLY A 152 10.70 21.37 -4.03
CA GLY A 152 9.90 21.90 -5.13
C GLY A 152 9.79 20.96 -6.33
N PHE A 153 9.28 21.51 -7.43
CA PHE A 153 9.06 20.78 -8.67
C PHE A 153 9.33 21.67 -9.90
N PRO A 154 9.81 21.11 -11.03
CA PRO A 154 9.77 21.79 -12.32
C PRO A 154 8.32 21.91 -12.78
N ALA A 155 8.02 22.39 -13.98
CA ALA A 155 6.64 22.33 -14.45
C ALA A 155 6.11 20.88 -14.43
N ILE A 156 4.96 20.64 -13.79
CA ILE A 156 4.41 19.29 -13.64
C ILE A 156 3.25 19.05 -14.58
N CYS A 157 3.06 17.77 -14.90
CA CYS A 157 1.92 17.31 -15.66
C CYS A 157 1.41 16.01 -15.07
N ASP A 158 0.12 15.90 -14.77
CA ASP A 158 -0.47 14.70 -14.18
C ASP A 158 -1.93 14.52 -14.59
N PHE A 159 -2.56 13.46 -14.11
CA PHE A 159 -3.96 13.16 -14.41
C PHE A 159 -4.94 13.63 -13.34
N PHE A 160 -4.49 14.39 -12.34
CA PHE A 160 -5.36 14.79 -11.23
C PHE A 160 -6.44 15.77 -11.69
N GLY A 161 -7.69 15.49 -11.32
CA GLY A 161 -8.84 16.29 -11.74
C GLY A 161 -9.22 16.17 -13.23
N THR A 162 -8.50 15.37 -14.03
CA THR A 162 -8.78 15.16 -15.46
C THR A 162 -9.75 14.01 -15.74
N GLY A 163 -10.16 13.28 -14.70
CA GLY A 163 -10.88 12.01 -14.83
C GLY A 163 -9.96 10.77 -14.90
N GLY A 164 -8.66 10.96 -14.72
CA GLY A 164 -7.64 9.91 -14.69
C GLY A 164 -7.17 9.49 -16.09
N PRO A 165 -6.05 8.75 -16.20
CA PRO A 165 -5.76 8.04 -17.44
C PRO A 165 -6.89 7.03 -17.68
N LYS A 166 -7.49 7.08 -18.88
CA LYS A 166 -8.58 6.19 -19.28
C LYS A 166 -8.08 4.91 -19.91
N HIS A 167 -6.97 4.99 -20.65
CA HIS A 167 -6.44 3.85 -21.39
C HIS A 167 -5.08 3.40 -20.86
N GLY A 168 -4.37 4.25 -20.13
CA GLY A 168 -3.09 3.91 -19.51
C GLY A 168 -3.24 3.01 -18.29
N THR A 169 -2.30 2.08 -18.13
CA THR A 169 -2.18 1.28 -16.91
C THR A 169 -1.40 2.06 -15.86
N VAL A 170 -2.06 2.41 -14.75
CA VAL A 170 -1.43 3.10 -13.63
C VAL A 170 -0.48 2.14 -12.93
N LEU A 171 0.80 2.51 -12.82
CA LEU A 171 1.81 1.67 -12.15
C LEU A 171 2.02 2.04 -10.69
N ALA A 172 1.93 3.34 -10.36
CA ALA A 172 2.14 3.86 -9.02
C ALA A 172 1.24 5.06 -8.71
N ARG A 173 0.99 5.27 -7.41
CA ARG A 173 0.34 6.45 -6.83
C ARG A 173 1.38 7.39 -6.23
N ALA A 174 1.02 8.66 -6.10
CA ALA A 174 1.79 9.64 -5.36
C ALA A 174 1.80 9.34 -3.85
N VAL A 175 2.84 9.85 -3.19
CA VAL A 175 2.98 9.89 -1.73
C VAL A 175 3.60 11.24 -1.37
N PRO A 176 3.10 11.98 -0.37
CA PRO A 176 1.97 11.63 0.51
C PRO A 176 0.60 11.89 -0.13
N ASP A 177 0.54 12.58 -1.25
CA ASP A 177 -0.73 13.02 -1.82
C ASP A 177 -1.54 11.83 -2.37
N GLU A 178 -2.77 11.69 -1.87
CA GLU A 178 -3.69 10.65 -2.30
C GLU A 178 -4.50 11.12 -3.51
N GLY A 179 -4.39 10.39 -4.62
CA GLY A 179 -5.22 10.59 -5.80
C GLY A 179 -4.44 10.87 -7.08
N GLU A 180 -3.20 11.34 -6.98
CA GLU A 180 -2.33 11.46 -8.15
C GLU A 180 -1.76 10.11 -8.60
N MET A 181 -1.66 9.97 -9.92
CA MET A 181 -1.21 8.77 -10.63
C MET A 181 0.03 9.13 -11.45
N PRO A 182 1.20 9.27 -10.80
CA PRO A 182 2.37 9.90 -11.41
C PRO A 182 3.08 9.01 -12.43
N ILE A 183 2.83 7.69 -12.44
CA ILE A 183 3.49 6.73 -13.34
C ILE A 183 2.44 5.90 -14.04
N VAL A 184 2.38 6.02 -15.36
CA VAL A 184 1.39 5.35 -16.21
C VAL A 184 2.08 4.75 -17.44
N GLU A 185 1.70 3.54 -17.82
CA GLU A 185 2.24 2.84 -18.97
C GLU A 185 1.18 2.49 -20.01
N TYR A 186 1.56 2.56 -21.29
CA TYR A 186 0.71 2.28 -22.43
C TYR A 186 1.37 1.28 -23.37
N SER A 187 0.54 0.45 -24.01
CA SER A 187 0.93 -0.35 -25.17
C SER A 187 0.54 0.36 -26.46
N LEU A 188 1.45 0.42 -27.44
CA LEU A 188 1.16 0.96 -28.78
C LEU A 188 1.89 0.11 -29.83
N GLY A 189 1.12 -0.65 -30.62
CA GLY A 189 1.67 -1.66 -31.54
C GLY A 189 2.55 -2.67 -30.79
N ARG A 190 3.78 -2.89 -31.26
CA ARG A 190 4.79 -3.71 -30.57
C ARG A 190 5.61 -2.91 -29.56
N GLY A 191 5.19 -1.69 -29.22
CA GLY A 191 5.84 -0.64 -28.43
C GLY A 191 5.39 -0.49 -26.97
N ARG A 192 6.09 0.38 -26.22
CA ARG A 192 5.62 0.93 -24.93
C ARG A 192 5.83 2.43 -24.83
N ILE A 193 4.92 3.07 -24.12
CA ILE A 193 5.05 4.45 -23.67
C ILE A 193 4.98 4.44 -22.15
N LEU A 194 5.99 4.97 -21.49
CA LEU A 194 6.02 5.21 -20.05
C LEU A 194 5.91 6.72 -19.80
N ALA A 195 4.89 7.12 -19.08
CA ALA A 195 4.66 8.50 -18.66
C ALA A 195 5.01 8.64 -17.18
N ILE A 196 6.02 9.46 -16.86
CA ILE A 196 6.41 9.81 -15.49
C ILE A 196 6.17 11.32 -15.30
N GLY A 197 5.03 11.62 -14.71
CA GLY A 197 4.54 12.97 -14.47
C GLY A 197 4.62 13.41 -13.01
N TRP A 198 3.75 14.37 -12.66
CA TRP A 198 3.68 14.97 -11.33
C TRP A 198 5.04 15.57 -10.92
N ARG A 199 5.36 15.57 -9.63
CA ARG A 199 6.59 16.15 -9.06
C ARG A 199 7.83 15.27 -9.18
N LEU A 200 7.71 14.07 -9.78
CA LEU A 200 8.81 13.11 -9.89
C LEU A 200 9.96 13.51 -10.84
N PRO A 201 9.74 14.18 -11.99
CA PRO A 201 10.80 14.46 -12.96
C PRO A 201 11.58 15.75 -12.63
N ASP A 202 12.10 15.90 -11.40
CA ASP A 202 12.94 17.06 -11.04
C ASP A 202 14.43 16.75 -11.17
N PHE A 203 15.06 17.30 -12.22
CA PHE A 203 16.50 17.18 -12.49
C PHE A 203 17.30 18.46 -12.23
N ARG A 204 16.66 19.50 -11.66
CA ARG A 204 17.34 20.76 -11.37
C ARG A 204 18.51 20.52 -10.40
N PRO A 205 19.59 21.33 -10.48
CA PRO A 205 20.75 21.22 -9.61
C PRO A 205 20.47 21.83 -8.21
N VAL A 206 19.39 21.38 -7.57
CA VAL A 206 19.02 21.74 -6.20
C VAL A 206 19.40 20.59 -5.26
N ALA A 207 19.73 20.92 -4.01
CA ALA A 207 19.96 19.89 -2.99
C ALA A 207 18.68 19.05 -2.84
N ASN A 208 18.79 17.75 -3.14
CA ASN A 208 17.70 16.78 -3.00
C ASN A 208 18.28 15.54 -2.30
N PRO A 209 17.88 15.25 -1.05
CA PRO A 209 18.39 14.09 -0.31
C PRO A 209 18.01 12.75 -0.97
N TYR A 210 17.03 12.75 -1.88
CA TYR A 210 16.54 11.57 -2.58
C TYR A 210 17.02 11.45 -4.03
N ALA A 211 18.07 12.21 -4.41
CA ALA A 211 18.58 12.21 -5.79
C ALA A 211 19.00 10.81 -6.28
N SER A 212 19.58 9.96 -5.42
CA SER A 212 19.93 8.58 -5.75
C SER A 212 18.70 7.73 -6.09
N ASN A 213 17.58 7.92 -5.38
CA ASN A 213 16.34 7.20 -5.61
C ASN A 213 15.69 7.63 -6.93
N ARG A 214 15.67 8.94 -7.21
CA ARG A 214 15.26 9.47 -8.52
C ARG A 214 16.12 8.86 -9.62
N ASP A 215 17.44 8.85 -9.46
CA ASP A 215 18.36 8.36 -10.50
C ASP A 215 18.20 6.86 -10.75
N LEU A 216 17.93 6.08 -9.70
CA LEU A 216 17.59 4.66 -9.82
C LEU A 216 16.26 4.46 -10.58
N LEU A 217 15.23 5.23 -10.26
CA LEU A 217 13.91 5.14 -10.91
C LEU A 217 14.04 5.36 -12.42
N PHE A 218 14.72 6.43 -12.83
CA PHE A 218 14.88 6.76 -14.24
C PHE A 218 15.85 5.82 -14.96
N ARG A 219 16.88 5.31 -14.29
CA ARG A 219 17.73 4.25 -14.85
C ARG A 219 16.92 2.99 -15.12
N ASN A 220 16.07 2.57 -14.17
CA ASN A 220 15.20 1.42 -14.34
C ASN A 220 14.20 1.64 -15.48
N ALA A 221 13.59 2.84 -15.56
CA ALA A 221 12.68 3.22 -16.64
C ALA A 221 13.33 3.07 -18.03
N LEU A 222 14.53 3.63 -18.21
CA LEU A 222 15.26 3.58 -19.47
C LEU A 222 15.71 2.16 -19.82
N ALA A 223 16.23 1.41 -18.85
CA ALA A 223 16.64 0.02 -19.04
C ALA A 223 15.44 -0.88 -19.41
N TYR A 224 14.32 -0.68 -18.72
CA TYR A 224 13.06 -1.38 -18.97
C TYR A 224 12.57 -1.16 -20.40
N LEU A 225 12.45 0.11 -20.81
CA LEU A 225 12.01 0.46 -22.17
C LEU A 225 12.97 -0.07 -23.25
N ALA A 226 14.28 0.01 -23.01
CA ALA A 226 15.30 -0.44 -23.98
C ALA A 226 15.31 -1.97 -24.18
N SER A 227 14.94 -2.72 -23.14
CA SER A 227 15.02 -4.18 -23.13
C SER A 227 14.13 -4.86 -24.18
N GLY A 228 12.97 -4.26 -24.50
CA GLY A 228 11.91 -4.92 -25.28
C GLY A 228 11.21 -6.07 -24.57
N ASN A 229 11.64 -6.41 -23.34
CA ASN A 229 11.03 -7.43 -22.48
C ASN A 229 10.14 -6.74 -21.46
N TRP A 230 8.93 -6.43 -21.89
CA TRP A 230 8.04 -5.58 -21.10
C TRP A 230 7.13 -6.36 -20.16
N PHE A 231 6.75 -5.66 -19.11
CA PHE A 231 5.84 -6.16 -18.11
C PHE A 231 4.47 -6.41 -18.73
N ASP A 232 3.82 -7.48 -18.31
CA ASP A 232 2.50 -7.84 -18.79
C ASP A 232 1.43 -7.02 -18.06
N LEU A 233 1.02 -5.90 -18.66
CA LEU A 233 0.00 -5.02 -18.12
C LEU A 233 -1.36 -5.72 -17.95
N ASN A 234 -1.61 -6.85 -18.65
CA ASN A 234 -2.82 -7.63 -18.44
C ASN A 234 -2.89 -8.22 -17.02
N GLN A 235 -1.75 -8.43 -16.36
CA GLN A 235 -1.74 -8.86 -14.95
C GLN A 235 -2.29 -7.78 -14.03
N VAL A 236 -2.07 -6.50 -14.36
CA VAL A 236 -2.64 -5.36 -13.63
C VAL A 236 -4.15 -5.28 -13.86
N GLU A 237 -4.60 -5.44 -15.10
CA GLU A 237 -6.03 -5.50 -15.41
C GLU A 237 -6.74 -6.67 -14.72
N ALA A 238 -6.14 -7.87 -14.78
CA ALA A 238 -6.67 -9.06 -14.12
C ALA A 238 -6.78 -8.84 -12.61
N TRP A 239 -5.79 -8.19 -12.01
CA TRP A 239 -5.84 -7.80 -10.60
C TRP A 239 -6.95 -6.78 -10.32
N ASN A 240 -7.18 -5.80 -11.21
CA ASN A 240 -8.26 -4.82 -11.05
C ASN A 240 -9.66 -5.44 -11.19
N ARG A 241 -9.80 -6.54 -11.94
CA ARG A 241 -11.06 -7.27 -12.11
C ARG A 241 -11.28 -8.35 -11.04
N ARG A 242 -10.33 -8.57 -10.13
CA ARG A 242 -10.46 -9.60 -9.11
C ARG A 242 -11.63 -9.30 -8.18
N THR A 243 -12.37 -10.34 -7.82
CA THR A 243 -13.36 -10.22 -6.75
C THR A 243 -12.62 -10.06 -5.43
N ILE A 244 -12.93 -8.98 -4.71
CA ILE A 244 -12.47 -8.78 -3.34
C ILE A 244 -13.60 -9.18 -2.41
N THR A 245 -13.34 -10.13 -1.52
CA THR A 245 -14.23 -10.42 -0.40
C THR A 245 -13.96 -9.41 0.70
N MET A 246 -14.96 -8.60 1.03
CA MET A 246 -14.92 -7.68 2.17
C MET A 246 -15.78 -8.24 3.30
N SER A 247 -15.16 -8.50 4.44
CA SER A 247 -15.84 -8.94 5.65
C SER A 247 -15.98 -7.77 6.61
N LEU A 248 -17.21 -7.46 7.01
CA LEU A 248 -17.48 -6.51 8.08
C LEU A 248 -17.66 -7.29 9.39
N VAL A 249 -16.86 -6.97 10.41
CA VAL A 249 -16.95 -7.59 11.74
C VAL A 249 -17.33 -6.52 12.77
N PRO A 250 -18.63 -6.28 12.98
CA PRO A 250 -19.09 -5.41 14.06
C PRO A 250 -18.56 -5.91 15.40
N ASN A 251 -18.02 -5.00 16.20
CA ASN A 251 -17.59 -5.28 17.57
C ASN A 251 -17.76 -4.03 18.42
N SER A 252 -17.73 -4.20 19.73
CA SER A 252 -17.66 -3.11 20.69
C SER A 252 -16.53 -3.40 21.67
N HIS A 253 -15.52 -2.54 21.70
CA HIS A 253 -14.49 -2.59 22.72
C HIS A 253 -15.05 -1.96 24.01
N GLY A 254 -15.53 -2.81 24.92
CA GLY A 254 -15.95 -2.39 26.25
C GLY A 254 -14.74 -2.31 27.15
N THR A 255 -14.53 -1.16 27.81
CA THR A 255 -13.50 -1.03 28.83
C THR A 255 -13.77 -1.99 29.98
N ILE A 256 -12.71 -2.37 30.67
CA ILE A 256 -12.71 -3.34 31.75
C ILE A 256 -12.04 -2.73 32.98
N CYS A 257 -12.55 -3.04 34.16
CA CYS A 257 -12.01 -2.60 35.45
C CYS A 257 -11.99 -1.07 35.67
N GLY A 258 -12.83 -0.32 34.95
CA GLY A 258 -13.10 1.09 35.23
C GLY A 258 -12.04 2.06 34.71
N TRP A 259 -11.95 2.23 33.39
CA TRP A 259 -10.93 3.07 32.75
C TRP A 259 -11.09 4.57 33.05
N LEU A 260 -12.21 5.16 32.61
CA LEU A 260 -12.54 6.58 32.82
C LEU A 260 -13.69 6.78 33.81
N VAL A 261 -14.39 5.70 34.18
CA VAL A 261 -15.48 5.69 35.14
C VAL A 261 -15.34 4.45 36.02
N PRO A 262 -15.93 4.42 37.23
CA PRO A 262 -15.89 3.23 38.08
C PRO A 262 -16.53 2.01 37.39
N TRP A 263 -16.07 0.81 37.75
CA TRP A 263 -16.61 -0.45 37.23
C TRP A 263 -18.14 -0.57 37.34
N THR A 264 -18.74 -0.03 38.40
CA THR A 264 -20.19 -0.04 38.62
C THR A 264 -20.98 0.72 37.55
N GLU A 265 -20.38 1.75 36.95
CA GLU A 265 -20.98 2.51 35.86
C GLU A 265 -20.62 1.89 34.50
N GLU A 266 -19.35 1.53 34.32
CA GLU A 266 -18.82 0.91 33.09
C GLU A 266 -19.64 -0.32 32.68
N ARG A 267 -19.89 -1.22 33.63
CA ARG A 267 -20.62 -2.45 33.35
C ARG A 267 -22.06 -2.25 32.87
N ARG A 268 -22.71 -1.15 33.28
CA ARG A 268 -24.06 -0.79 32.80
C ARG A 268 -24.00 -0.29 31.36
N LYS A 269 -23.03 0.57 31.04
CA LYS A 269 -22.81 1.08 29.68
C LYS A 269 -22.54 -0.05 28.68
N VAL A 270 -21.71 -1.01 29.06
CA VAL A 270 -21.42 -2.21 28.25
C VAL A 270 -22.70 -3.01 27.99
N VAL A 271 -23.54 -3.21 29.00
CA VAL A 271 -24.81 -3.94 28.87
C VAL A 271 -25.81 -3.19 27.98
N ASP A 272 -25.87 -1.86 28.07
CA ASP A 272 -26.69 -1.02 27.17
C ASP A 272 -26.25 -1.15 25.71
N VAL A 273 -24.94 -1.22 25.46
CA VAL A 273 -24.39 -1.46 24.11
C VAL A 273 -24.74 -2.87 23.63
N LEU A 274 -24.59 -3.88 24.48
CA LEU A 274 -24.95 -5.25 24.15
C LEU A 274 -26.44 -5.41 23.84
N ALA A 275 -27.33 -4.75 24.59
CA ALA A 275 -28.76 -4.72 24.30
C ALA A 275 -29.07 -4.19 22.89
N ARG A 276 -28.32 -3.18 22.41
CA ARG A 276 -28.43 -2.70 21.02
C ARG A 276 -27.99 -3.76 20.01
N HIS A 277 -26.88 -4.46 20.26
CA HIS A 277 -26.46 -5.59 19.42
C HIS A 277 -27.53 -6.70 19.34
N LEU A 278 -28.18 -7.03 20.46
CA LEU A 278 -29.28 -8.00 20.47
C LEU A 278 -30.47 -7.52 19.63
N ASN A 279 -30.80 -6.23 19.66
CA ASN A 279 -31.84 -5.66 18.80
C ASN A 279 -31.48 -5.77 17.31
N TYR A 280 -30.22 -5.53 16.93
CA TYR A 280 -29.77 -5.74 15.54
C TYR A 280 -29.83 -7.21 15.13
N LEU A 281 -29.48 -8.15 16.03
CA LEU A 281 -29.61 -9.59 15.75
C LEU A 281 -31.06 -10.01 15.49
N ARG A 282 -32.02 -9.39 16.18
CA ARG A 282 -33.46 -9.63 15.97
C ARG A 282 -33.96 -9.02 14.67
N ALA A 283 -33.52 -7.81 14.35
CA ALA A 283 -33.96 -7.06 13.19
C ALA A 283 -33.38 -7.63 11.87
N GLU A 284 -32.11 -8.06 11.89
CA GLU A 284 -31.37 -8.40 10.67
C GLU A 284 -30.77 -9.81 10.76
N ALA A 285 -31.29 -10.76 9.97
CA ALA A 285 -30.87 -12.16 10.02
C ALA A 285 -29.38 -12.37 9.64
N SER A 286 -28.82 -11.48 8.80
CA SER A 286 -27.42 -11.51 8.37
C SER A 286 -26.47 -10.86 9.39
N TYR A 287 -26.99 -10.07 10.35
CA TYR A 287 -26.15 -9.37 11.31
C TYR A 287 -25.38 -10.36 12.20
N ARG A 288 -24.11 -10.05 12.42
CA ARG A 288 -23.13 -10.78 13.24
C ARG A 288 -22.31 -9.78 14.04
N PHE A 289 -21.80 -10.17 15.19
CA PHE A 289 -20.81 -9.36 15.90
C PHE A 289 -19.86 -10.22 16.73
N ALA A 290 -18.68 -9.67 17.01
CA ALA A 290 -17.67 -10.28 17.88
C ALA A 290 -17.75 -9.72 19.30
N LEU A 291 -17.57 -10.58 20.30
CA LEU A 291 -17.62 -10.24 21.73
C LEU A 291 -16.38 -10.80 22.44
N SER A 292 -15.61 -9.91 23.08
CA SER A 292 -14.25 -10.22 23.57
C SER A 292 -14.20 -10.55 25.07
N GLU A 293 -14.59 -9.59 25.91
CA GLU A 293 -14.20 -9.60 27.33
C GLU A 293 -15.13 -10.45 28.21
N VAL A 294 -14.56 -11.35 29.02
CA VAL A 294 -15.34 -12.14 30.00
C VAL A 294 -16.05 -11.26 31.05
N PRO A 295 -15.44 -10.19 31.61
CA PRO A 295 -16.13 -9.27 32.51
C PRO A 295 -17.41 -8.65 31.92
N ASN A 296 -17.44 -8.43 30.59
CA ASN A 296 -18.61 -7.91 29.89
C ASN A 296 -19.71 -8.98 29.82
N LEU A 297 -19.34 -10.24 29.57
CA LEU A 297 -20.26 -11.38 29.61
C LEU A 297 -20.81 -11.66 31.01
N ILE A 298 -19.99 -11.52 32.06
CA ILE A 298 -20.45 -11.61 33.46
C ILE A 298 -21.48 -10.52 33.74
N SER A 299 -21.21 -9.29 33.30
CA SER A 299 -22.16 -8.18 33.47
C SER A 299 -23.45 -8.36 32.66
N ALA A 300 -23.35 -8.93 31.45
CA ALA A 300 -24.51 -9.32 30.68
C ALA A 300 -25.38 -10.35 31.42
N ARG A 301 -24.77 -11.39 32.00
CA ARG A 301 -25.49 -12.40 32.78
C ARG A 301 -26.18 -11.83 34.02
N GLU A 302 -25.58 -10.84 34.66
CA GLU A 302 -26.11 -10.23 35.89
C GLU A 302 -27.17 -9.16 35.64
N LEU A 303 -27.07 -8.41 34.54
CA LEU A 303 -27.85 -7.18 34.33
C LEU A 303 -28.82 -7.22 33.14
N LEU A 304 -28.65 -8.12 32.17
CA LEU A 304 -29.64 -8.27 31.09
C LEU A 304 -30.93 -8.91 31.63
N PRO A 305 -32.09 -8.60 31.02
CA PRO A 305 -33.30 -9.39 31.23
C PRO A 305 -33.02 -10.89 30.97
N PRO A 306 -33.59 -11.83 31.76
CA PRO A 306 -33.31 -13.26 31.61
C PRO A 306 -33.54 -13.81 30.19
N ASN A 307 -34.58 -13.30 29.50
CA ASN A 307 -34.87 -13.67 28.11
C ASN A 307 -33.79 -13.17 27.13
N ASP A 308 -33.20 -12.01 27.38
CA ASP A 308 -32.13 -11.44 26.56
C ASP A 308 -30.81 -12.17 26.78
N TRP A 309 -30.51 -12.57 28.01
CA TRP A 309 -29.38 -13.45 28.31
C TRP A 309 -29.54 -14.81 27.62
N GLN A 310 -30.72 -15.44 27.71
CA GLN A 310 -30.97 -16.71 27.02
C GLN A 310 -30.86 -16.55 25.50
N TYR A 311 -31.41 -15.45 24.96
CA TYR A 311 -31.29 -15.13 23.54
C TYR A 311 -29.82 -14.99 23.12
N LEU A 312 -28.99 -14.27 23.88
CA LEU A 312 -27.55 -14.17 23.62
C LEU A 312 -26.88 -15.55 23.55
N LEU A 313 -27.15 -16.44 24.51
CA LEU A 313 -26.63 -17.81 24.50
C LEU A 313 -27.03 -18.58 23.24
N ASP A 314 -28.27 -18.44 22.81
CA ASP A 314 -28.76 -19.10 21.58
C ASP A 314 -28.07 -18.54 20.33
N GLN A 315 -27.82 -17.22 20.29
CA GLN A 315 -27.10 -16.59 19.17
C GLN A 315 -25.60 -16.95 19.16
N ILE A 316 -24.98 -17.19 20.33
CA ILE A 316 -23.61 -17.74 20.43
C ILE A 316 -23.58 -19.17 19.88
N ARG A 317 -24.53 -20.04 20.27
CA ARG A 317 -24.63 -21.42 19.74
C ARG A 317 -24.89 -21.46 18.23
N ALA A 318 -25.65 -20.50 17.72
CA ALA A 318 -25.93 -20.36 16.29
C ALA A 318 -24.79 -19.69 15.49
N HIS A 319 -23.64 -19.40 16.12
CA HIS A 319 -22.52 -18.68 15.52
C HIS A 319 -22.91 -17.32 14.91
N ARG A 320 -23.93 -16.68 15.50
CA ARG A 320 -24.33 -15.31 15.17
C ARG A 320 -23.59 -14.27 16.01
N VAL A 321 -23.16 -14.68 17.19
CA VAL A 321 -22.22 -13.96 18.05
C VAL A 321 -20.97 -14.80 18.16
N GLU A 322 -19.83 -14.22 17.78
CA GLU A 322 -18.55 -14.90 17.85
C GLU A 322 -17.82 -14.47 19.12
N LEU A 323 -17.44 -15.44 19.95
CA LEU A 323 -16.57 -15.19 21.08
C LEU A 323 -15.14 -15.04 20.57
N VAL A 324 -14.52 -13.94 20.93
CA VAL A 324 -13.12 -13.64 20.62
C VAL A 324 -12.36 -13.38 21.92
N ASN A 325 -11.04 -13.36 21.84
CA ASN A 325 -10.10 -13.31 22.96
C ASN A 325 -9.94 -14.62 23.73
N SER A 326 -8.70 -15.09 23.80
CA SER A 326 -8.29 -16.27 24.54
C SER A 326 -8.05 -16.01 26.03
N PHE A 327 -8.16 -14.76 26.46
CA PHE A 327 -7.89 -14.33 27.83
C PHE A 327 -9.18 -13.95 28.56
N PHE A 328 -9.13 -13.94 29.89
CA PHE A 328 -10.25 -13.49 30.70
C PHE A 328 -10.60 -12.03 30.37
N LEU A 329 -9.58 -11.24 30.12
CA LEU A 329 -9.69 -9.88 29.65
C LEU A 329 -8.50 -9.56 28.74
N GLU A 330 -8.55 -8.46 28.00
CA GLU A 330 -7.42 -7.92 27.24
C GLU A 330 -6.34 -7.35 28.18
N PRO A 331 -5.19 -8.04 28.38
CA PRO A 331 -4.19 -7.64 29.35
C PRO A 331 -3.08 -6.79 28.73
N ASP A 332 -2.37 -6.03 29.57
CA ASP A 332 -1.04 -5.53 29.18
C ASP A 332 -0.09 -6.73 29.05
N THR A 333 0.49 -6.92 27.87
CA THR A 333 1.36 -8.08 27.60
C THR A 333 2.83 -7.83 27.94
N ASN A 334 3.23 -6.58 28.20
CA ASN A 334 4.63 -6.23 28.47
C ASN A 334 4.94 -6.17 29.96
N ILE A 335 3.99 -5.69 30.77
CA ILE A 335 4.17 -5.52 32.22
C ILE A 335 3.78 -6.80 32.97
N ALA A 336 2.79 -7.55 32.47
CA ALA A 336 2.36 -8.78 33.09
C ALA A 336 3.44 -9.87 33.00
N ASP A 337 3.72 -10.52 34.13
CA ASP A 337 4.60 -11.69 34.15
C ASP A 337 3.97 -12.87 33.37
N GLY A 338 4.82 -13.79 32.91
CA GLY A 338 4.41 -14.96 32.12
C GLY A 338 3.35 -15.82 32.81
N GLU A 339 3.48 -16.06 34.12
CA GLU A 339 2.47 -16.80 34.89
C GLU A 339 1.13 -16.06 34.93
N ALA A 340 1.14 -14.73 35.10
CA ALA A 340 -0.09 -13.93 35.10
C ALA A 340 -0.81 -14.00 33.75
N LEU A 341 -0.07 -13.90 32.64
CA LEU A 341 -0.62 -14.08 31.29
C LEU A 341 -1.20 -15.49 31.10
N CYS A 342 -0.48 -16.53 31.54
CA CYS A 342 -0.95 -17.91 31.43
C CYS A 342 -2.22 -18.13 32.26
N GLN A 343 -2.28 -17.62 33.49
CA GLN A 343 -3.47 -17.72 34.35
C GLN A 343 -4.67 -16.97 33.75
N MET A 344 -4.46 -15.75 33.24
CA MET A 344 -5.54 -15.00 32.57
C MET A 344 -6.08 -15.74 31.34
N ALA A 345 -5.20 -16.35 30.55
CA ALA A 345 -5.57 -17.18 29.41
C ALA A 345 -6.39 -18.42 29.84
N ILE A 346 -5.90 -19.17 30.82
CA ILE A 346 -6.55 -20.37 31.36
C ILE A 346 -7.93 -20.02 31.92
N GLN A 347 -8.03 -18.94 32.72
CA GLN A 347 -9.28 -18.51 33.33
C GLN A 347 -10.30 -18.07 32.28
N GLY A 348 -9.85 -17.32 31.26
CA GLY A 348 -10.72 -16.87 30.16
C GLY A 348 -11.34 -18.03 29.41
N VAL A 349 -10.50 -18.94 28.88
CA VAL A 349 -10.99 -20.09 28.11
C VAL A 349 -11.87 -21.00 28.97
N ARG A 350 -11.46 -21.32 30.20
CA ARG A 350 -12.26 -22.19 31.08
C ARG A 350 -13.61 -21.58 31.42
N TRP A 351 -13.65 -20.27 31.69
CA TRP A 351 -14.91 -19.60 32.00
C TRP A 351 -15.87 -19.63 30.81
N GLN A 352 -15.37 -19.34 29.60
CA GLN A 352 -16.18 -19.36 28.38
C GLN A 352 -16.68 -20.78 28.07
N GLN A 353 -15.83 -21.80 28.20
CA GLN A 353 -16.23 -23.20 28.04
C GLN A 353 -17.28 -23.63 29.07
N ALA A 354 -17.06 -23.33 30.35
CA ALA A 354 -17.96 -23.75 31.43
C ALA A 354 -19.30 -23.02 31.40
N THR A 355 -19.31 -21.73 31.02
CA THR A 355 -20.51 -20.89 31.07
C THR A 355 -21.28 -20.89 29.76
N LEU A 356 -20.58 -20.89 28.62
CA LEU A 356 -21.17 -20.68 27.29
C LEU A 356 -21.10 -21.94 26.42
N GLY A 357 -20.33 -22.96 26.81
CA GLY A 357 -20.13 -24.18 26.04
C GLY A 357 -19.31 -23.98 24.75
N GLN A 358 -18.58 -22.88 24.64
CA GLN A 358 -17.81 -22.50 23.46
C GLN A 358 -16.38 -22.09 23.85
N THR A 359 -15.45 -22.28 22.92
CA THR A 359 -14.08 -21.77 23.01
C THR A 359 -13.93 -20.64 21.99
N PRO A 360 -13.27 -19.52 22.34
CA PRO A 360 -13.06 -18.42 21.41
C PRO A 360 -12.22 -18.87 20.21
N SER A 361 -12.48 -18.27 19.04
CA SER A 361 -11.84 -18.67 17.77
C SER A 361 -10.46 -18.04 17.56
N THR A 362 -10.26 -16.85 18.12
CA THR A 362 -9.13 -15.96 17.84
C THR A 362 -8.76 -15.17 19.10
N CYS A 363 -7.47 -15.03 19.39
CA CYS A 363 -6.99 -14.11 20.41
C CYS A 363 -7.18 -12.67 19.94
N TRP A 364 -7.75 -11.80 20.76
CA TRP A 364 -8.21 -10.47 20.35
C TRP A 364 -7.61 -9.44 21.30
N MET A 365 -6.63 -8.68 20.78
CA MET A 365 -5.78 -7.77 21.53
C MET A 365 -5.70 -6.40 20.83
N ILE A 366 -6.87 -5.81 20.57
CA ILE A 366 -6.98 -4.62 19.73
C ILE A 366 -6.64 -3.30 20.44
N ASP A 367 -6.54 -3.30 21.77
CA ASP A 367 -6.26 -2.15 22.63
C ASP A 367 -4.95 -2.27 23.43
N ALA A 368 -4.27 -3.41 23.35
CA ALA A 368 -2.98 -3.63 23.99
C ALA A 368 -1.85 -2.80 23.35
N VAL A 369 -1.12 -2.05 24.18
CA VAL A 369 0.02 -1.23 23.77
C VAL A 369 1.29 -2.08 23.86
N GLY A 370 1.82 -2.55 22.74
CA GLY A 370 2.93 -3.51 22.77
C GLY A 370 2.45 -4.97 22.78
N MET A 371 3.28 -5.85 22.22
CA MET A 371 3.04 -7.28 22.10
C MET A 371 4.29 -8.07 22.49
N HIS A 372 4.19 -8.87 23.56
CA HIS A 372 5.31 -9.70 24.00
C HIS A 372 5.64 -10.82 23.00
N SER A 373 6.93 -11.11 22.79
CA SER A 373 7.40 -12.07 21.77
C SER A 373 6.93 -13.52 21.99
N GLN A 374 6.57 -13.87 23.22
CA GLN A 374 6.04 -15.19 23.59
C GLN A 374 4.52 -15.35 23.38
N MET A 375 3.80 -14.31 22.94
CA MET A 375 2.35 -14.39 22.73
C MET A 375 1.92 -15.54 21.81
N PRO A 376 2.63 -15.86 20.69
CA PRO A 376 2.31 -17.04 19.90
C PRO A 376 2.32 -18.34 20.71
N GLN A 377 3.28 -18.53 21.60
CA GLN A 377 3.36 -19.72 22.45
C GLN A 377 2.18 -19.79 23.42
N ILE A 378 1.90 -18.68 24.12
CA ILE A 378 0.82 -18.61 25.12
C ILE A 378 -0.53 -18.86 24.43
N VAL A 379 -0.81 -18.16 23.34
CA VAL A 379 -2.06 -18.31 22.58
C VAL A 379 -2.22 -19.73 22.06
N ARG A 380 -1.18 -20.35 21.50
CA ARG A 380 -1.27 -21.75 21.02
C ARG A 380 -1.59 -22.74 22.12
N LYS A 381 -1.08 -22.54 23.33
CA LYS A 381 -1.37 -23.39 24.50
C LYS A 381 -2.83 -23.27 24.97
N THR A 382 -3.56 -22.23 24.57
CA THR A 382 -5.01 -22.13 24.80
C THR A 382 -5.86 -22.91 23.79
N GLY A 383 -5.23 -23.53 22.79
CA GLY A 383 -5.92 -24.22 21.68
C GLY A 383 -6.26 -23.30 20.50
N ILE A 384 -5.90 -22.02 20.57
CA ILE A 384 -6.21 -21.01 19.55
C ILE A 384 -5.00 -20.80 18.64
N SER A 385 -5.23 -20.57 17.35
CA SER A 385 -4.18 -20.49 16.33
C SER A 385 -4.06 -19.14 15.63
N SER A 386 -4.87 -18.15 16.03
CA SER A 386 -4.89 -16.81 15.47
C SER A 386 -4.85 -15.74 16.54
N ILE A 387 -4.27 -14.60 16.22
CA ILE A 387 -4.27 -13.39 17.05
C ILE A 387 -4.53 -12.15 16.19
N VAL A 388 -5.37 -11.24 16.68
CA VAL A 388 -5.59 -9.91 16.09
C VAL A 388 -5.07 -8.87 17.08
N PHE A 389 -4.26 -7.92 16.63
CA PHE A 389 -3.79 -6.82 17.49
C PHE A 389 -3.60 -5.50 16.75
N THR A 390 -3.61 -4.37 17.48
CA THR A 390 -3.49 -3.02 16.88
C THR A 390 -2.46 -2.11 17.58
N ARG A 391 -2.77 -0.81 17.76
CA ARG A 391 -2.03 0.21 18.54
C ARG A 391 -0.55 0.37 18.21
N GLY A 392 -0.22 0.51 16.93
CA GLY A 392 1.14 0.87 16.51
C GLY A 392 2.21 -0.21 16.76
N ASN A 393 1.82 -1.46 17.05
CA ASN A 393 2.70 -2.62 17.10
C ASN A 393 3.29 -2.93 15.72
N ARG A 394 4.34 -2.20 15.31
CA ARG A 394 4.88 -2.24 13.93
C ARG A 394 5.21 -3.67 13.50
N CYS A 395 4.56 -4.11 12.44
CA CYS A 395 4.85 -5.38 11.77
C CYS A 395 5.20 -5.11 10.30
N GLY A 396 5.98 -5.99 9.68
CA GLY A 396 6.31 -5.91 8.25
C GLY A 396 5.15 -6.25 7.31
N SER A 397 4.02 -6.75 7.85
CA SER A 397 2.79 -7.07 7.12
C SER A 397 1.59 -7.05 8.07
N SER A 398 0.37 -6.83 7.56
CA SER A 398 -0.86 -6.99 8.35
C SER A 398 -1.29 -8.42 8.57
N LEU A 399 -0.78 -9.37 7.78
CA LEU A 399 -1.15 -10.78 7.93
C LEU A 399 0.10 -11.62 7.77
N PHE A 400 0.50 -12.30 8.82
CA PHE A 400 1.76 -13.04 8.84
C PHE A 400 1.70 -14.22 9.81
N GLN A 401 2.60 -15.18 9.61
CA GLN A 401 2.83 -16.24 10.58
C GLN A 401 3.77 -15.70 11.65
N TRP A 402 3.27 -15.46 12.86
CA TRP A 402 4.08 -15.00 13.97
C TRP A 402 4.66 -16.21 14.73
N GLU A 403 5.99 -16.31 14.74
CA GLU A 403 6.74 -17.33 15.46
C GLU A 403 7.30 -16.75 16.78
N ALA A 404 7.05 -17.45 17.89
CA ALA A 404 7.68 -17.19 19.19
C ALA A 404 9.10 -17.79 19.24
N PRO A 405 9.97 -17.35 20.17
CA PRO A 405 11.33 -17.88 20.31
C PRO A 405 11.44 -19.41 20.48
N ASP A 406 10.39 -20.08 20.95
CA ASP A 406 10.33 -21.55 21.08
C ASP A 406 9.94 -22.28 19.78
N GLY A 407 9.65 -21.54 18.70
CA GLY A 407 9.17 -22.08 17.44
C GLY A 407 7.64 -22.25 17.36
N SER A 408 6.88 -21.91 18.41
CA SER A 408 5.42 -21.92 18.36
C SER A 408 4.92 -20.84 17.40
N ARG A 409 3.88 -21.15 16.60
CA ARG A 409 3.37 -20.21 15.58
C ARG A 409 1.87 -19.99 15.64
N VAL A 410 1.44 -18.74 15.41
CA VAL A 410 0.05 -18.33 15.18
C VAL A 410 -0.08 -17.51 13.89
N VAL A 411 -1.27 -17.48 13.31
CA VAL A 411 -1.61 -16.50 12.27
C VAL A 411 -1.93 -15.17 12.96
N ALA A 412 -1.12 -14.15 12.70
CA ALA A 412 -1.29 -12.82 13.24
C ALA A 412 -1.93 -11.88 12.22
N SER A 413 -2.98 -11.17 12.62
CA SER A 413 -3.50 -10.01 11.91
C SER A 413 -3.15 -8.73 12.68
N PHE A 414 -2.44 -7.81 12.04
CA PHE A 414 -2.05 -6.53 12.60
C PHE A 414 -2.69 -5.36 11.83
N TRP A 415 -3.17 -4.37 12.58
CA TRP A 415 -3.60 -3.07 12.03
C TRP A 415 -2.91 -1.94 12.79
N PRO A 416 -2.29 -0.95 12.11
CA PRO A 416 -1.52 0.09 12.79
C PRO A 416 -2.38 1.01 13.67
N TYR A 417 -3.65 1.22 13.30
CA TYR A 417 -4.60 2.09 13.99
C TYR A 417 -5.99 1.45 14.02
N TYR A 418 -6.86 1.92 14.93
CA TYR A 418 -8.26 1.46 15.04
C TYR A 418 -9.08 1.68 13.78
N ALA A 419 -8.74 2.71 13.01
CA ALA A 419 -9.33 3.00 11.72
C ALA A 419 -8.19 3.13 10.71
N TRP A 420 -8.04 2.11 9.86
CA TRP A 420 -7.06 2.12 8.79
C TRP A 420 -7.69 1.59 7.51
N PHE A 421 -7.87 2.49 6.54
CA PHE A 421 -8.33 2.16 5.18
C PHE A 421 -7.17 2.11 4.18
N GLY A 422 -5.93 2.25 4.65
CA GLY A 422 -4.72 2.22 3.82
C GLY A 422 -4.18 0.82 3.58
N GLN A 423 -3.21 0.69 2.67
CA GLN A 423 -2.42 -0.54 2.60
C GLN A 423 -1.68 -0.72 3.93
N PRO A 424 -1.63 -1.92 4.51
CA PRO A 424 -0.87 -2.16 5.73
C PRO A 424 0.64 -2.00 5.53
N ASP A 425 1.11 -2.07 4.28
CA ASP A 425 2.47 -1.73 3.88
C ASP A 425 2.56 -0.29 3.31
N SER A 426 1.57 0.58 3.57
CA SER A 426 1.60 1.92 2.97
C SER A 426 2.76 2.73 3.56
N PRO A 427 3.41 3.56 2.73
CA PRO A 427 4.44 4.50 3.13
C PRO A 427 4.06 5.38 4.33
N GLY A 428 2.76 5.66 4.55
CA GLY A 428 2.33 6.44 5.72
C GLY A 428 2.73 5.81 7.07
N ALA A 429 2.79 4.47 7.14
CA ALA A 429 3.28 3.75 8.32
C ALA A 429 4.81 3.51 8.30
N LEU A 430 5.43 3.52 7.12
CA LEU A 430 6.89 3.33 6.94
C LEU A 430 7.70 4.64 7.02
N PHE A 431 7.07 5.79 6.81
CA PHE A 431 7.73 7.10 6.66
C PHE A 431 7.07 8.20 7.50
N ASP A 432 6.34 7.87 8.58
CA ASP A 432 5.88 8.89 9.53
C ASP A 432 7.11 9.60 10.16
N PRO A 433 7.35 10.89 9.85
CA PRO A 433 8.49 11.64 10.37
C PRO A 433 8.41 11.85 11.89
N LYS A 434 7.23 11.70 12.51
CA LYS A 434 7.07 11.80 13.96
C LYS A 434 7.41 10.49 14.69
N ALA A 435 7.67 9.42 13.96
CA ALA A 435 7.82 8.09 14.51
C ALA A 435 9.29 7.60 14.57
N THR A 436 10.25 8.44 14.14
CA THR A 436 11.70 8.17 14.20
C THR A 436 12.34 8.45 15.56
N GLU A 437 11.62 8.98 16.55
CA GLU A 437 12.18 9.25 17.89
C GLU A 437 12.01 8.10 18.90
N ALA A 438 11.29 7.03 18.58
CA ALA A 438 10.90 6.00 19.56
C ALA A 438 11.52 4.60 19.34
N SER A 439 12.51 4.45 18.48
CA SER A 439 13.24 3.17 18.31
C SER A 439 14.74 3.37 18.46
N ALA A 440 15.18 3.53 19.70
CA ALA A 440 16.54 3.31 20.17
C ALA A 440 16.48 2.40 21.39
#